data_AF-A0A7K1BSF4-F1
#
_entry.id   AF-A0A7K1BSF4-F1
#
_cell.length_a   1.000
_cell.length_b   1.000
_cell.length_c   1.000
_cell.angle_alpha   90.00
_cell.angle_beta   90.00
_cell.angle_gamma   90.00
#
_symmetry.space_group_name_H-M   'P 1'
#
loop_
_entity.id
_entity.type
_entity.pdbx_description
1 polymer ?
#
loop_
_entity_poly.entity_id
_entity_poly.type
_entity_poly.pdbx_seq_one_letter_code
_entity_poly.pdbx_strand_id
1 'polypeptide(L)'
;MAVYERVIAGSFDPVKYEKVIQKIRSANPMEILEKIEAAHIQFLTPEDEDWPHQIDDLVAPPIALTVKGNTSTFTIPSLAIVGTRNPTPYGMRIASDFAA
;
A
#
# COMPACT_ATOMS: atom_id res chain seq x y z
N MET A 1 -7.62 5.25 12.51
CA MET A 1 -8.56 6.39 12.35
C MET A 1 -7.89 7.64 11.77
N ALA A 2 -6.63 7.93 12.11
CA ALA A 2 -5.89 9.11 11.66
C ALA A 2 -5.93 9.39 10.14
N VAL A 3 -5.81 8.35 9.29
CA VAL A 3 -5.85 8.52 7.83
C VAL A 3 -7.21 9.01 7.33
N TYR A 4 -8.31 8.45 7.86
CA TYR A 4 -9.66 8.90 7.54
C TYR A 4 -9.85 10.36 7.96
N GLU A 5 -9.46 10.70 9.18
CA GLU A 5 -9.54 12.06 9.70
C GLU A 5 -8.72 13.05 8.87
N ARG A 6 -7.49 12.70 8.45
CA ARG A 6 -6.66 13.53 7.57
C ARG A 6 -7.30 13.81 6.22
N VAL A 7 -7.96 12.80 5.64
CA VAL A 7 -8.70 12.96 4.37
C VAL A 7 -9.89 13.90 4.56
N ILE A 8 -10.66 13.75 5.64
CA ILE A 8 -11.82 14.60 5.91
C ILE A 8 -11.42 16.03 6.29
N ALA A 9 -10.31 16.21 7.00
CA ALA A 9 -9.75 17.49 7.44
C ALA A 9 -9.22 18.36 6.29
N GLY A 10 -9.25 17.89 5.04
CA GLY A 10 -8.83 18.68 3.87
C GLY A 10 -7.32 18.73 3.67
N SER A 11 -6.58 17.76 4.20
CA SER A 11 -5.12 17.65 4.02
C SER A 11 -4.70 17.37 2.56
N PHE A 12 -5.67 17.08 1.68
CA PHE A 12 -5.47 16.79 0.26
C PHE A 12 -6.26 17.78 -0.59
N ASP A 13 -5.71 18.13 -1.76
CA ASP A 13 -6.38 19.03 -2.71
C ASP A 13 -7.78 18.51 -3.06
N PRO A 14 -8.84 19.25 -2.69
CA PRO A 14 -10.21 18.78 -2.82
C PRO A 14 -10.69 18.74 -4.27
N VAL A 15 -10.04 19.47 -5.18
CA VAL A 15 -10.37 19.51 -6.61
C VAL A 15 -9.68 18.36 -7.32
N LYS A 16 -8.38 18.18 -7.09
CA LYS A 16 -7.59 17.10 -7.71
C LYS A 16 -8.06 15.71 -7.29
N TYR A 17 -8.46 15.54 -6.02
CA TYR A 17 -8.84 14.26 -5.44
C TYR A 17 -10.33 14.14 -5.10
N GLU A 18 -11.18 14.99 -5.68
CA GLU A 18 -12.63 15.08 -5.40
C GLU A 18 -13.31 13.71 -5.34
N LYS A 19 -13.15 12.89 -6.39
CA LYS A 19 -13.80 11.57 -6.50
C LYS A 19 -13.39 10.62 -5.36
N VAL A 20 -12.13 10.67 -4.95
CA VAL A 20 -11.60 9.81 -3.88
C VAL A 20 -12.15 10.28 -2.54
N ILE A 21 -12.12 11.60 -2.28
CA ILE A 21 -12.66 12.20 -1.05
C ILE A 21 -14.16 11.92 -0.92
N GLN A 22 -14.94 12.03 -1.99
CA GLN A 22 -16.37 11.72 -1.99
C GLN A 22 -16.64 10.24 -1.66
N LYS A 23 -15.89 9.31 -2.26
CA LYS A 23 -16.01 7.88 -1.94
C LYS A 23 -15.70 7.62 -0.47
N ILE A 24 -14.64 8.22 0.06
CA ILE A 24 -14.23 8.07 1.46
C ILE A 24 -15.31 8.62 2.40
N ARG A 25 -15.89 9.80 2.10
CA ARG A 25 -17.00 10.40 2.87
C ARG A 25 -18.25 9.53 2.91
N SER A 26 -18.57 8.84 1.82
CA SER A 26 -19.72 7.96 1.74
C SER A 26 -19.48 6.55 2.29
N ALA A 27 -18.23 6.21 2.59
CA ALA A 27 -17.86 4.89 3.10
C ALA A 27 -18.05 4.82 4.61
N ASN A 28 -18.30 3.60 5.13
CA ASN A 28 -18.28 3.32 6.55
C ASN A 28 -16.89 2.78 6.94
N PRO A 29 -16.05 3.56 7.66
CA PRO A 29 -14.70 3.13 8.00
C PRO A 29 -14.67 1.84 8.84
N MET A 30 -15.65 1.66 9.74
CA MET A 30 -15.73 0.48 10.60
C MET A 30 -15.96 -0.79 9.80
N GLU A 31 -16.90 -0.76 8.86
CA GLU A 31 -17.19 -1.92 8.00
C GLU A 31 -15.98 -2.30 7.12
N ILE A 32 -15.19 -1.30 6.69
CA ILE A 32 -13.96 -1.55 5.93
C ILE A 32 -12.91 -2.21 6.81
N LEU A 33 -12.71 -1.72 8.04
CA LEU A 33 -11.75 -2.30 8.98
C LEU A 33 -12.13 -3.74 9.34
N GLU A 34 -13.41 -4.03 9.57
CA GLU A 34 -13.90 -5.39 9.80
C GLU A 34 -13.60 -6.32 8.63
N LYS A 35 -13.76 -5.85 7.38
CA LYS A 35 -13.42 -6.64 6.18
C LYS A 35 -11.93 -6.89 6.04
N ILE A 36 -11.10 -5.91 6.41
CA ILE A 36 -9.64 -6.03 6.41
C ILE A 36 -9.21 -7.08 7.44
N GLU A 37 -9.76 -7.00 8.65
CA GLU A 37 -9.47 -7.94 9.74
C GLU A 37 -9.92 -9.37 9.37
N ALA A 38 -11.13 -9.52 8.84
CA ALA A 38 -11.66 -10.81 8.39
C ALA A 38 -10.83 -11.44 7.24
N ALA A 39 -10.10 -10.63 6.48
CA ALA A 39 -9.18 -11.09 5.43
C ALA A 39 -7.76 -11.42 5.95
N HIS A 40 -7.51 -11.28 7.25
CA HIS A 40 -6.19 -11.37 7.89
C HIS A 40 -5.17 -10.41 7.25
N ILE A 41 -5.60 -9.17 7.06
CA ILE A 41 -4.79 -8.09 6.49
C ILE A 41 -4.52 -7.07 7.61
N GLN A 42 -3.28 -6.61 7.71
CA GLN A 42 -2.90 -5.49 8.56
C GLN A 42 -3.12 -4.19 7.79
N PHE A 43 -3.73 -3.20 8.43
CA PHE A 43 -3.83 -1.84 7.89
C PHE A 43 -2.82 -0.96 8.60
N LEU A 44 -1.79 -0.53 7.88
CA LEU A 44 -0.71 0.30 8.41
C LEU A 44 -0.88 1.75 7.96
N THR A 45 -0.56 2.68 8.85
CA THR A 45 -0.48 4.11 8.61
C THR A 45 0.92 4.62 8.96
N PRO A 46 1.33 5.82 8.51
CA PRO A 46 2.66 6.37 8.81
C PRO A 46 2.98 6.50 10.32
N GLU A 47 1.96 6.44 11.16
CA GLU A 47 2.07 6.51 12.61
C GLU A 47 2.34 5.14 13.28
N ASP A 48 2.26 4.03 12.54
CA ASP A 48 2.52 2.68 13.05
C ASP A 48 4.01 2.35 13.05
N GLU A 49 4.47 1.61 14.07
CA GLU A 49 5.89 1.19 14.21
C GLU A 49 6.38 0.32 13.05
N ASP A 50 5.48 -0.47 12.46
CA ASP A 50 5.77 -1.37 11.34
C ASP A 50 5.73 -0.67 9.97
N TRP A 51 5.57 0.66 9.93
CA TRP A 51 5.52 1.41 8.68
C TRP A 51 6.87 1.37 7.93
N PRO A 52 6.90 0.99 6.64
CA PRO A 52 8.13 0.92 5.88
C PRO A 52 8.63 2.31 5.48
N HIS A 53 9.34 3.03 6.34
CA HIS A 53 9.76 4.43 6.11
C HIS A 53 10.43 4.74 4.75
N GLN A 54 11.00 3.76 4.05
CA GLN A 54 11.53 3.92 2.69
C GLN A 54 10.48 4.44 1.68
N ILE A 55 9.18 4.17 1.89
CA ILE A 55 8.12 4.67 1.00
C ILE A 55 7.78 6.14 1.23
N ASP A 56 8.23 6.74 2.34
CA ASP A 56 8.05 8.17 2.61
C ASP A 56 8.88 9.05 1.67
N ASP A 57 9.95 8.49 1.09
CA ASP A 57 10.82 9.15 0.10
C ASP A 57 10.20 9.27 -1.31
N LEU A 58 9.03 8.67 -1.54
CA LEU A 58 8.31 8.78 -2.80
C LEU A 58 7.80 10.22 -3.01
N VAL A 59 7.76 10.68 -4.26
CA VAL A 59 7.19 12.01 -4.62
C VAL A 59 5.73 12.14 -4.17
N ALA A 60 5.00 11.03 -4.09
CA ALA A 60 3.66 10.95 -3.56
C ALA A 60 3.57 9.71 -2.65
N PRO A 61 3.92 9.84 -1.35
CA PRO A 61 3.88 8.71 -0.44
C PRO A 61 2.43 8.24 -0.23
N PRO A 62 2.20 6.93 -0.06
CA PRO A 62 0.87 6.42 0.17
C PRO A 62 0.33 6.89 1.53
N ILE A 63 -0.98 7.07 1.61
CA ILE A 63 -1.63 7.54 2.85
C ILE A 63 -1.80 6.44 3.90
N ALA A 64 -1.78 5.17 3.46
CA ALA A 64 -1.86 3.95 4.25
C ALA A 64 -1.47 2.74 3.38
N LEU A 65 -1.17 1.61 4.00
CA LEU A 65 -0.90 0.34 3.34
C LEU A 65 -1.81 -0.78 3.89
N THR A 66 -2.23 -1.69 3.01
CA THR A 66 -2.82 -2.98 3.41
C THR A 66 -1.78 -4.07 3.19
N VAL A 67 -1.41 -4.77 4.26
CA VAL A 67 -0.34 -5.78 4.25
C VAL A 67 -0.91 -7.14 4.58
N LYS A 68 -0.59 -8.14 3.78
CA LYS A 68 -0.90 -9.54 4.06
C LYS A 68 0.39 -10.32 4.18
N GLY A 69 0.66 -10.89 5.35
CA GLY A 69 1.91 -11.59 5.64
C GLY A 69 2.68 -10.92 6.78
N ASN A 70 4.01 -11.00 6.73
CA ASN A 70 4.88 -10.54 7.81
C ASN A 70 5.51 -9.17 7.51
N THR A 71 5.18 -8.16 8.32
CA THR A 71 5.72 -6.79 8.25
C THR A 71 7.21 -6.72 8.53
N SER A 72 7.78 -7.68 9.26
CA SER A 72 9.22 -7.72 9.56
C SER A 72 10.09 -7.82 8.29
N THR A 73 9.50 -8.18 7.14
CA THR A 73 10.21 -8.29 5.87
C THR A 73 10.59 -6.94 5.25
N PHE A 74 9.96 -5.84 5.69
CA PHE A 74 10.23 -4.50 5.18
C PHE A 74 11.64 -3.99 5.49
N THR A 75 12.29 -4.54 6.52
CA THR A 75 13.66 -4.15 6.91
C THR A 75 14.72 -5.01 6.24
N ILE A 76 14.31 -6.09 5.55
CA ILE A 76 15.23 -6.97 4.84
C ILE A 76 15.62 -6.31 3.52
N PRO A 77 16.93 -6.25 3.17
CA PRO A 77 17.35 -5.80 1.85
C PRO A 77 16.62 -6.59 0.75
N SER A 78 16.02 -5.88 -0.19
CA SER A 78 15.22 -6.47 -1.26
C SER A 78 15.56 -5.87 -2.63
N LEU A 79 15.30 -6.65 -3.68
CA LEU A 79 15.51 -6.25 -5.07
C LEU A 79 14.21 -6.50 -5.84
N ALA A 80 13.73 -5.48 -6.57
CA ALA A 80 12.59 -5.63 -7.45
C ALA A 80 13.03 -6.24 -8.80
N ILE A 81 12.42 -7.36 -9.18
CA ILE A 81 12.57 -7.99 -10.50
C ILE A 81 11.27 -7.74 -11.29
N VAL A 82 11.35 -6.96 -12.37
CA VAL A 82 10.20 -6.59 -13.22
C VAL A 82 10.48 -6.91 -14.69
N GLY A 83 9.43 -7.16 -15.49
CA GLY A 83 9.57 -7.54 -16.89
C GLY A 83 8.26 -7.51 -17.68
N THR A 84 8.30 -7.98 -18.93
CA THR A 84 7.12 -8.10 -19.81
C THR A 84 6.09 -9.09 -19.23
N ARG A 85 4.79 -8.78 -19.40
CA ARG A 85 3.68 -9.69 -19.06
C ARG A 85 3.56 -10.89 -20.02
N ASN A 86 4.25 -10.84 -21.16
CA ASN A 86 4.34 -11.94 -22.13
C ASN A 86 5.82 -12.28 -22.40
N PRO A 87 6.50 -12.93 -21.44
CA PRO A 87 7.90 -13.27 -21.57
C PRO A 87 8.11 -14.44 -22.54
N THR A 88 9.27 -14.49 -23.19
CA THR A 88 9.71 -15.70 -23.89
C THR A 88 10.10 -16.78 -22.86
N PRO A 89 10.16 -18.07 -23.26
CA PRO A 89 10.69 -19.12 -22.38
C PRO A 89 12.08 -18.81 -21.82
N TYR A 90 12.94 -18.18 -22.62
CA TYR A 90 14.25 -17.70 -22.18
C TYR A 90 14.14 -16.61 -21.10
N GLY A 91 13.27 -15.62 -21.31
CA GLY A 91 13.04 -14.55 -20.34
C GLY A 91 12.52 -15.06 -19.00
N MET A 92 11.60 -16.04 -19.00
CA MET A 92 11.14 -16.69 -17.77
C MET A 92 12.28 -17.37 -17.03
N ARG A 93 13.12 -18.14 -17.74
CA ARG A 93 14.27 -18.83 -17.15
C ARG A 93 15.23 -17.84 -16.48
N ILE A 94 15.63 -16.79 -17.19
CA ILE A 94 16.58 -15.80 -16.64
C ILE A 94 15.99 -15.11 -15.42
N ALA A 95 14.71 -14.71 -15.43
CA ALA A 95 14.07 -14.09 -14.28
C ALA A 95 14.02 -15.03 -13.06
N SER A 96 13.77 -16.32 -13.27
CA SER A 96 13.83 -17.34 -12.20
C SER A 96 15.24 -17.54 -11.68
N ASP A 97 16.25 -17.60 -12.55
CA ASP A 97 17.66 -17.77 -12.17
C ASP A 97 18.16 -16.56 -11.33
N PHE A 98 17.67 -15.34 -11.60
CA PHE A 98 17.98 -14.15 -10.80
C PHE A 98 17.26 -14.09 -9.44
N ALA A 99 16.15 -14.81 -9.28
CA ALA A 99 15.32 -14.78 -8.07
C ALA A 99 15.68 -15.86 -7.04
N ALA A 100 16.53 -16.83 -7.42
CA ALA A 100 16.98 -17.94 -6.58
C ALA A 100 18.10 -17.51 -5.62
#